data_AF-E9GCF6-F1
#
_entry.id   AF-E9GCF6-F1
#
_cell.length_a   1.000
_cell.length_b   1.000
_cell.length_c   1.000
_cell.angle_alpha   90.00
_cell.angle_beta   90.00
_cell.angle_gamma   90.00
#
_symmetry.space_group_name_H-M   'P 1'
#
loop_
_entity.id
_entity.type
_entity.pdbx_description
1 polymer ?
#
loop_
_entity_poly.entity_id
_entity_poly.type
_entity_poly.pdbx_seq_one_letter_code
_entity_poly.pdbx_strand_id
1 'polypeptide(L)'
;MEPKKLKNSAGLIQHFTFKWKLDFTCSNRYLEFNFDIKTVCMIGNYYYEMMDDDWLKNFWTAAKKQKFTDVEIFIGTYKMMEAHRVILSARSPVLNIMLNKISNTEKSIVTFGEEFDIDIVHYFLKFLYTGRLKTSAKVKQMSQLATMYRVETLKNICQLLSAKPPDGEELTNFLLDL
;
A
#
# COMPACT_ATOMS: atom_id res chain seq x y z
N MET A 1 -41.08 11.04 26.14
CA MET A 1 -40.78 9.67 25.67
C MET A 1 -39.26 9.52 25.73
N GLU A 2 -38.77 8.86 26.77
CA GLU A 2 -37.33 8.74 27.06
C GLU A 2 -36.59 7.92 25.99
N PRO A 3 -35.31 8.22 25.71
CA PRO A 3 -34.50 7.41 24.80
C PRO A 3 -34.18 6.07 25.45
N LYS A 4 -34.58 4.98 24.79
CA LYS A 4 -34.19 3.60 25.16
C LYS A 4 -32.66 3.50 25.16
N LYS A 5 -32.10 3.16 26.32
CA LYS A 5 -30.69 2.79 26.49
C LYS A 5 -30.32 1.70 25.48
N LEU A 6 -29.37 2.01 24.60
CA LEU A 6 -28.78 1.08 23.63
C LEU A 6 -28.03 0.00 24.42
N LYS A 7 -28.44 -1.27 24.28
CA LYS A 7 -27.69 -2.41 24.82
C LYS A 7 -26.34 -2.50 24.10
N ASN A 8 -25.26 -2.56 24.87
CA ASN A 8 -23.92 -2.90 24.40
C ASN A 8 -23.98 -4.17 23.53
N SER A 9 -23.71 -4.05 22.24
CA SER A 9 -23.44 -5.20 21.38
C SER A 9 -22.08 -5.78 21.77
N ALA A 10 -22.09 -6.95 22.40
CA ALA A 10 -20.89 -7.67 22.78
C ALA A 10 -20.13 -8.12 21.51
N GLY A 11 -19.16 -7.32 21.07
CA GLY A 11 -18.16 -7.77 20.12
C GLY A 11 -17.21 -8.75 20.82
N LEU A 12 -17.06 -9.96 20.28
CA LEU A 12 -16.06 -10.89 20.75
C LEU A 12 -14.76 -10.60 20.00
N ILE A 13 -13.73 -10.16 20.71
CA ILE A 13 -12.37 -10.07 20.18
C ILE A 13 -11.71 -11.41 20.46
N GLN A 14 -11.30 -12.10 19.39
CA GLN A 14 -10.57 -13.36 19.48
C GLN A 14 -9.13 -13.07 19.04
N HIS A 15 -8.20 -13.25 19.97
CA HIS A 15 -6.78 -13.16 19.70
C HIS A 15 -6.29 -14.51 19.18
N PHE A 16 -5.65 -14.51 18.02
CA PHE A 16 -5.05 -15.71 17.45
C PHE A 16 -3.55 -15.52 17.32
N THR A 17 -2.81 -16.51 17.82
CA THR A 17 -1.36 -16.61 17.67
C THR A 17 -1.06 -17.80 16.77
N PHE A 18 -0.44 -17.56 15.62
CA PHE A 18 0.00 -18.63 14.73
C PHE A 18 1.53 -18.62 14.60
N LYS A 19 2.14 -19.78 14.83
CA LYS A 19 3.58 -20.00 14.62
C LYS A 19 3.79 -20.69 13.28
N TRP A 20 4.26 -19.94 12.29
CA TRP A 20 4.57 -20.47 10.98
C TRP A 20 6.06 -20.83 10.91
N LYS A 21 6.37 -22.11 10.62
CA LYS A 21 7.74 -22.54 10.30
C LYS A 21 8.02 -22.31 8.82
N LEU A 22 8.85 -21.32 8.49
CA LEU A 22 9.20 -21.02 7.11
C LEU A 22 10.54 -21.68 6.79
N ASP A 23 10.52 -22.81 6.09
CA ASP A 23 11.74 -23.53 5.68
C ASP A 23 12.31 -22.87 4.42
N PHE A 24 12.98 -21.72 4.57
CA PHE A 24 13.97 -21.29 3.59
C PHE A 24 15.30 -21.97 3.93
N THR A 25 16.03 -22.44 2.91
CA THR A 25 17.26 -23.24 3.01
C THR A 25 18.46 -22.55 3.71
N CYS A 26 18.21 -21.47 4.44
CA CYS A 26 19.16 -20.83 5.34
C CYS A 26 18.39 -20.40 6.62
N SER A 27 18.52 -21.20 7.69
CA SER A 27 17.91 -21.09 9.04
C SER A 27 16.43 -21.49 9.19
N ASN A 28 16.18 -22.57 9.95
CA ASN A 28 14.87 -22.93 10.53
C ASN A 28 14.42 -21.78 11.46
N ARG A 29 13.62 -20.83 10.96
CA ARG A 29 13.03 -19.77 11.80
C ARG A 29 11.53 -19.95 11.89
N TYR A 30 11.01 -19.75 13.10
CA TYR A 30 9.58 -19.65 13.37
C TYR A 30 9.22 -18.17 13.40
N LEU A 31 8.27 -17.77 12.55
CA LEU A 31 7.66 -16.43 12.62
C LEU A 31 6.37 -16.57 13.42
N GLU A 32 6.25 -15.76 14.47
CA GLU A 32 5.05 -15.66 15.29
C GLU A 32 4.22 -14.48 14.81
N PHE A 33 3.01 -14.78 14.32
CA PHE A 33 2.06 -13.78 13.87
C PHE A 33 0.92 -13.69 14.88
N ASN A 34 0.68 -12.49 15.37
CA ASN A 34 -0.47 -12.16 16.19
C ASN A 34 -1.45 -11.34 15.36
N PHE A 35 -2.71 -11.76 15.33
CA PHE A 35 -3.77 -10.92 14.77
C PHE A 35 -5.03 -11.06 15.62
N ASP A 36 -5.74 -9.95 15.74
CA ASP A 36 -7.04 -9.90 16.41
C ASP A 36 -8.15 -10.02 15.37
N ILE A 37 -9.01 -11.03 15.51
CA ILE A 37 -10.27 -11.07 14.77
C ILE A 37 -11.35 -10.48 15.65
N LYS A 38 -11.95 -9.38 15.20
CA LYS A 38 -13.19 -8.85 15.77
C LYS A 38 -14.38 -9.40 14.98
N THR A 39 -15.10 -10.33 15.57
CA THR A 39 -16.37 -10.81 15.01
C THR A 39 -17.50 -9.94 15.53
N VAL A 40 -18.13 -9.17 14.64
CA VAL A 40 -19.30 -8.35 14.96
C VAL A 40 -20.55 -9.03 14.40
N CYS A 41 -21.49 -9.38 15.27
CA CYS A 41 -22.77 -9.94 14.82
C CYS A 41 -23.60 -8.83 14.15
N MET A 42 -23.74 -8.90 12.82
CA MET A 42 -24.42 -7.88 12.00
C MET A 42 -25.91 -8.16 11.76
N ILE A 43 -26.65 -8.76 12.69
CA ILE A 43 -28.12 -8.73 12.58
C ILE A 43 -28.59 -7.37 13.08
N GLY A 44 -28.46 -6.36 12.21
CA GLY A 44 -28.93 -5.01 12.44
C GLY A 44 -28.08 -3.91 11.78
N ASN A 45 -28.31 -3.69 10.48
CA ASN A 45 -28.22 -2.41 9.76
C ASN A 45 -26.89 -1.97 9.08
N TYR A 46 -26.92 -2.09 7.73
CA TYR A 46 -26.72 -1.01 6.75
C TYR A 46 -25.37 -0.25 6.68
N TYR A 47 -24.25 -0.95 6.69
CA TYR A 47 -23.03 -0.44 6.04
C TYR A 47 -22.39 -1.57 5.23
N TYR A 48 -22.26 -1.36 3.93
CA TYR A 48 -21.44 -2.22 3.09
C TYR A 48 -19.99 -1.88 3.43
N GLU A 49 -19.37 -2.59 4.36
CA GLU A 49 -17.92 -2.65 4.34
C GLU A 49 -17.55 -3.24 2.97
N MET A 50 -16.79 -2.48 2.18
CA MET A 50 -16.31 -2.97 0.88
C MET A 50 -15.36 -4.14 1.13
N MET A 51 -15.93 -5.35 1.20
CA MET A 51 -15.21 -6.63 1.31
C MET A 51 -14.75 -7.14 -0.07
N ASP A 52 -14.91 -6.33 -1.12
CA ASP A 52 -14.36 -6.65 -2.44
C ASP A 52 -12.85 -6.40 -2.40
N ASP A 53 -12.06 -7.46 -2.20
CA ASP A 53 -10.60 -7.40 -2.21
C ASP A 53 -10.01 -7.16 -3.62
N ASP A 54 -10.81 -7.29 -4.68
CA ASP A 54 -10.35 -7.14 -6.07
C ASP A 54 -10.33 -5.67 -6.53
N TRP A 55 -10.96 -4.75 -5.81
CA TRP A 55 -11.03 -3.33 -6.19
C TRP A 55 -9.67 -2.70 -6.53
N LEU A 56 -8.63 -2.97 -5.72
CA LEU A 56 -7.26 -2.50 -5.96
C LEU A 56 -6.68 -3.04 -7.27
N LYS A 57 -6.93 -4.32 -7.56
CA LYS A 57 -6.51 -4.99 -8.79
C LYS A 57 -7.31 -4.47 -10.00
N ASN A 58 -8.58 -4.16 -9.81
CA ASN A 58 -9.45 -3.57 -10.82
C ASN A 58 -8.97 -2.16 -11.19
N PHE A 59 -8.64 -1.32 -10.21
CA PHE A 59 -8.06 0.01 -10.47
C PHE A 59 -6.70 -0.07 -11.17
N TRP A 60 -5.82 -0.97 -10.74
CA TRP A 60 -4.56 -1.19 -11.44
C TRP A 60 -4.78 -1.65 -12.88
N THR A 61 -5.76 -2.53 -13.11
CA THR A 61 -6.13 -2.99 -14.44
C THR A 61 -6.74 -1.88 -15.29
N ALA A 62 -7.54 -0.98 -14.70
CA ALA A 62 -8.07 0.20 -15.36
C ALA A 62 -6.93 1.13 -15.84
N ALA A 63 -5.93 1.37 -14.99
CA ALA A 63 -4.76 2.18 -15.35
C ALA A 63 -3.97 1.57 -16.52
N LYS A 64 -3.67 0.26 -16.46
CA LYS A 64 -3.00 -0.45 -17.57
C LYS A 64 -3.79 -0.41 -18.88
N LYS A 65 -5.11 -0.38 -18.80
CA LYS A 65 -6.02 -0.26 -19.96
C LYS A 65 -6.35 1.20 -20.32
N GLN A 66 -5.72 2.17 -19.66
CA GLN A 66 -5.93 3.61 -19.86
C GLN A 66 -7.40 4.04 -19.76
N LYS A 67 -8.14 3.41 -18.83
CA LYS A 67 -9.55 3.73 -18.60
C LYS A 67 -9.66 4.85 -17.56
N PHE A 68 -10.30 5.95 -17.92
CA PHE A 68 -10.56 7.09 -17.03
C PHE A 68 -9.29 7.68 -16.37
N THR A 69 -8.15 7.56 -17.06
CA THR A 69 -6.88 8.11 -16.62
C THR A 69 -6.82 9.61 -16.92
N ASP A 70 -6.37 10.38 -15.93
CA ASP A 70 -6.27 11.85 -15.96
C ASP A 70 -4.84 12.34 -15.63
N VAL A 71 -3.88 11.43 -15.54
CA VAL A 71 -2.46 11.71 -15.33
C VAL A 71 -1.61 10.94 -16.33
N GLU A 72 -0.64 11.60 -16.95
CA GLU A 72 0.43 10.98 -17.73
C GLU A 72 1.70 10.86 -16.89
N ILE A 73 2.34 9.69 -16.95
CA ILE A 73 3.57 9.39 -16.21
C ILE A 73 4.74 9.29 -17.17
N PHE A 74 5.80 10.04 -16.87
CA PHE A 74 7.04 10.07 -17.63
C PHE A 74 8.22 9.64 -16.78
N ILE A 75 9.25 9.10 -17.45
CA ILE A 75 10.60 8.91 -16.91
C ILE A 75 11.53 9.70 -17.81
N GLY A 76 12.04 10.83 -17.33
CA GLY A 76 12.64 11.85 -18.19
C GLY A 76 11.68 12.29 -19.29
N THR A 77 12.07 12.06 -20.54
CA THR A 77 11.25 12.36 -21.73
C THR A 77 10.39 11.19 -22.22
N TYR A 78 10.57 9.98 -21.65
CA TYR A 78 9.84 8.78 -22.08
C TYR A 78 8.46 8.70 -21.41
N LYS A 79 7.38 8.76 -22.22
CA LYS A 79 6.02 8.50 -21.75
C LYS A 79 5.86 7.02 -21.41
N MET A 80 5.76 6.72 -20.13
CA MET A 80 5.72 5.35 -19.62
C MET A 80 4.30 4.79 -19.58
N MET A 81 3.38 5.47 -18.89
CA MET A 81 2.00 5.02 -18.72
C MET A 81 1.07 6.17 -18.32
N GLU A 82 -0.20 5.85 -18.09
CA GLU A 82 -1.18 6.79 -17.55
C GLU A 82 -1.75 6.27 -16.22
N ALA A 83 -2.26 7.18 -15.40
CA ALA A 83 -2.74 6.90 -14.05
C ALA A 83 -3.95 7.76 -13.67
N HIS A 84 -4.51 7.47 -12.49
CA HIS A 84 -5.60 8.21 -11.87
C HIS A 84 -5.08 9.10 -10.76
N ARG A 85 -5.33 10.40 -10.87
CA ARG A 85 -4.94 11.43 -9.92
C ARG A 85 -5.44 11.11 -8.52
N VAL A 86 -6.70 10.72 -8.38
CA VAL A 86 -7.31 10.42 -7.08
C VAL A 86 -6.53 9.36 -6.30
N ILE A 87 -6.05 8.31 -6.98
CA ILE A 87 -5.27 7.23 -6.35
C ILE A 87 -3.88 7.75 -5.97
N LEU A 88 -3.19 8.43 -6.88
CA LEU A 88 -1.85 8.96 -6.62
C LEU A 88 -1.86 9.96 -5.46
N SER A 89 -2.81 10.90 -5.47
CA SER A 89 -2.99 11.91 -4.42
C SER A 89 -3.33 11.29 -3.06
N ALA A 90 -4.19 10.28 -3.02
CA ALA A 90 -4.55 9.63 -1.75
C ALA A 90 -3.37 8.84 -1.13
N ARG A 91 -2.41 8.40 -1.95
CA ARG A 91 -1.35 7.48 -1.54
C ARG A 91 0.02 8.15 -1.35
N SER A 92 0.15 9.41 -1.79
CA SER A 92 1.35 10.22 -1.58
C SER A 92 0.97 11.68 -1.36
N PRO A 93 1.35 12.30 -0.23
CA PRO A 93 1.10 13.71 0.01
C PRO A 93 1.88 14.61 -0.97
N VAL A 94 3.03 14.15 -1.46
CA VAL A 94 3.83 14.87 -2.47
C VAL A 94 3.09 14.88 -3.81
N LEU A 95 2.58 13.73 -4.26
CA LEU A 95 1.77 13.64 -5.48
C LEU A 95 0.46 14.44 -5.33
N ASN A 96 -0.16 14.44 -4.14
CA ASN A 96 -1.33 15.26 -3.88
C ASN A 96 -1.05 16.75 -4.13
N ILE A 97 0.02 17.29 -3.55
CA ILE A 97 0.40 18.69 -3.74
C ILE A 97 0.73 18.99 -5.21
N MET A 98 1.43 18.08 -5.89
CA MET A 98 1.81 18.22 -7.29
C MET A 98 0.58 18.25 -8.20
N LEU A 99 -0.36 17.34 -8.00
CA LEU A 99 -1.53 17.15 -8.86
C LEU A 99 -2.70 18.09 -8.53
N ASN A 100 -2.75 18.66 -7.33
CA ASN A 100 -3.80 19.61 -6.94
C ASN A 100 -3.61 21.02 -7.52
N LYS A 101 -2.44 21.31 -8.12
CA LYS A 101 -2.12 22.62 -8.71
C LYS A 101 -2.44 22.72 -10.21
N ILE A 102 -2.96 21.66 -10.83
CA ILE A 102 -3.04 21.54 -12.29
C ILE A 102 -4.49 21.76 -12.77
N SER A 103 -4.67 22.56 -13.83
CA SER A 103 -5.96 23.00 -14.37
C SER A 103 -6.69 21.90 -15.17
N ASN A 104 -8.02 22.05 -15.29
CA ASN A 104 -8.97 21.01 -15.66
C ASN A 104 -9.09 20.68 -17.16
N THR A 105 -8.21 21.20 -18.02
CA THR A 105 -8.37 21.07 -19.49
C THR A 105 -7.49 20.00 -20.13
N GLU A 106 -6.41 19.58 -19.48
CA GLU A 106 -5.47 18.57 -20.00
C GLU A 106 -5.09 17.55 -18.91
N LYS A 107 -4.58 16.38 -19.32
CA LYS A 107 -4.06 15.39 -18.36
C LYS A 107 -2.89 15.99 -17.60
N SER A 108 -2.86 15.80 -16.30
CA SER A 108 -1.74 16.22 -15.47
C SER A 108 -0.49 15.41 -15.79
N ILE A 109 0.70 16.00 -15.71
CA ILE A 109 1.96 15.30 -15.99
C ILE A 109 2.73 15.08 -14.69
N VAL A 110 3.21 13.86 -14.47
CA VAL A 110 4.17 13.53 -13.41
C VAL A 110 5.40 12.90 -14.06
N THR A 111 6.56 13.51 -13.81
CA THR A 111 7.84 13.06 -14.36
C THR A 111 8.74 12.56 -13.25
N PHE A 112 9.21 11.31 -13.38
CA PHE A 112 10.27 10.72 -12.58
C PHE A 112 11.63 10.97 -13.25
N GLY A 113 12.71 11.00 -12.46
CA GLY A 113 14.07 11.18 -12.97
C GLY A 113 14.55 10.02 -13.85
N GLU A 114 15.45 10.32 -14.80
CA GLU A 114 16.02 9.34 -15.75
C GLU A 114 16.92 8.29 -15.07
N GLU A 115 17.36 8.56 -13.83
CA GLU A 115 18.13 7.63 -13.01
C GLU A 115 17.32 6.43 -12.49
N PHE A 116 15.99 6.49 -12.58
CA PHE A 116 15.11 5.41 -12.13
C PHE A 116 14.81 4.44 -13.26
N ASP A 117 14.97 3.15 -13.00
CA ASP A 117 14.60 2.12 -13.96
C ASP A 117 13.09 2.10 -14.19
N ILE A 118 12.68 1.87 -15.45
CA ILE A 118 11.27 1.77 -15.86
C ILE A 118 10.51 0.77 -14.99
N ASP A 119 11.09 -0.40 -14.73
CA ASP A 119 10.47 -1.43 -13.91
C ASP A 119 10.28 -0.97 -12.45
N ILE A 120 11.19 -0.15 -11.92
CA ILE A 120 11.13 0.31 -10.53
C ILE A 120 10.04 1.36 -10.36
N VAL A 121 9.93 2.31 -11.28
CA VAL A 121 8.79 3.24 -11.32
C VAL A 121 7.48 2.48 -11.51
N HIS A 122 7.47 1.42 -12.34
CA HIS A 122 6.28 0.58 -12.55
C HIS A 122 5.83 -0.09 -11.26
N TYR A 123 6.76 -0.69 -10.52
CA TYR A 123 6.47 -1.36 -9.25
C TYR A 123 6.07 -0.37 -8.16
N PHE A 124 6.67 0.82 -8.14
CA PHE A 124 6.27 1.90 -7.23
C PHE A 124 4.82 2.31 -7.48
N LEU A 125 4.44 2.58 -8.73
CA LEU A 125 3.05 2.91 -9.08
C LEU A 125 2.11 1.76 -8.74
N LYS A 126 2.47 0.52 -9.08
CA LYS A 126 1.67 -0.66 -8.71
C LYS A 126 1.46 -0.76 -7.20
N PHE A 127 2.48 -0.43 -6.41
CA PHE A 127 2.36 -0.40 -4.95
C PHE A 127 1.36 0.65 -4.49
N LEU A 128 1.34 1.86 -5.08
CA LEU A 128 0.34 2.87 -4.75
C LEU A 128 -1.08 2.36 -4.99
N TYR A 129 -1.31 1.64 -6.09
CA TYR A 129 -2.61 1.08 -6.44
C TYR A 129 -3.02 -0.13 -5.61
N THR A 130 -2.07 -0.96 -5.20
CA THR A 130 -2.39 -2.31 -4.69
C THR A 130 -1.90 -2.59 -3.27
N GLY A 131 -1.03 -1.74 -2.73
CA GLY A 131 -0.33 -2.00 -1.48
C GLY A 131 0.61 -3.21 -1.51
N ARG A 132 0.76 -3.87 -2.67
CA ARG A 132 1.55 -5.10 -2.81
C ARG A 132 2.89 -4.80 -3.43
N LEU A 133 3.96 -5.09 -2.70
CA LEU A 133 5.32 -5.02 -3.20
C LEU A 133 5.68 -6.32 -3.90
N LYS A 134 6.18 -6.23 -5.14
CA LYS A 134 6.89 -7.35 -5.75
C LYS A 134 8.36 -7.21 -5.35
N THR A 135 8.89 -8.15 -4.60
CA THR A 135 10.28 -8.14 -4.15
C THR A 135 11.18 -8.02 -5.37
N SER A 136 11.81 -6.86 -5.54
CA SER A 136 12.74 -6.60 -6.64
C SER A 136 14.16 -6.57 -6.12
N ALA A 137 15.12 -6.97 -6.96
CA ALA A 137 16.54 -6.93 -6.64
C ALA A 137 17.10 -5.49 -6.45
N LYS A 138 16.27 -4.44 -6.58
CA LYS A 138 16.67 -3.03 -6.50
C LYS A 138 15.94 -2.27 -5.40
N VAL A 139 15.94 -2.84 -4.18
CA VAL A 139 15.35 -2.23 -2.97
C VAL A 139 15.82 -0.79 -2.74
N LYS A 140 17.07 -0.47 -3.11
CA LYS A 140 17.65 0.88 -2.98
C LYS A 140 16.86 1.95 -3.75
N GLN A 141 16.61 1.76 -5.05
CA GLN A 141 15.84 2.74 -5.85
C GLN A 141 14.39 2.80 -5.39
N MET A 142 13.80 1.66 -5.01
CA MET A 142 12.45 1.64 -4.44
C MET A 142 12.36 2.47 -3.15
N SER A 143 13.36 2.34 -2.27
CA SER A 143 13.48 3.13 -1.03
C SER A 143 13.63 4.63 -1.30
N GLN A 144 14.41 5.00 -2.33
CA GLN A 144 14.55 6.38 -2.78
C GLN A 144 13.20 6.96 -3.23
N LEU A 145 12.46 6.26 -4.09
CA LEU A 145 11.12 6.69 -4.52
C LEU A 145 10.16 6.79 -3.33
N ALA A 146 10.15 5.80 -2.44
CA ALA A 146 9.30 5.81 -1.26
C ALA A 146 9.57 7.02 -0.35
N THR A 147 10.85 7.38 -0.19
CA THR A 147 11.26 8.55 0.60
C THR A 147 10.87 9.86 -0.11
N MET A 148 11.20 9.99 -1.40
CA MET A 148 10.95 11.19 -2.20
C MET A 148 9.45 11.53 -2.28
N TYR A 149 8.61 10.52 -2.43
CA TYR A 149 7.15 10.68 -2.51
C TYR A 149 6.45 10.45 -1.16
N ARG A 150 7.19 10.30 -0.07
CA ARG A 150 6.68 10.16 1.31
C ARG A 150 5.63 9.04 1.47
N VAL A 151 5.94 7.86 0.93
CA VAL A 151 5.13 6.65 1.04
C VAL A 151 5.71 5.80 2.18
N GLU A 152 5.35 6.16 3.42
CA GLU A 152 6.05 5.65 4.62
C GLU A 152 5.99 4.12 4.74
N THR A 153 4.84 3.51 4.48
CA THR A 153 4.70 2.04 4.49
C THR A 153 5.71 1.36 3.57
N LEU A 154 5.93 1.90 2.36
CA LEU A 154 6.89 1.32 1.41
C LEU A 154 8.34 1.57 1.85
N LYS A 155 8.63 2.75 2.38
CA LYS A 155 9.94 3.11 2.91
C LYS A 155 10.34 2.16 4.04
N ASN A 156 9.42 1.91 4.96
CA ASN A 156 9.58 0.98 6.06
C ASN A 156 9.86 -0.44 5.57
N ILE A 157 9.04 -0.96 4.64
CA ILE A 157 9.28 -2.28 4.02
C ILE A 157 10.67 -2.33 3.37
N CYS A 158 11.09 -1.29 2.65
CA CYS A 158 12.40 -1.25 2.01
C CYS A 158 13.55 -1.23 3.03
N GLN A 159 13.39 -0.57 4.17
CA GLN A 159 14.38 -0.58 5.25
C GLN A 159 14.53 -2.00 5.83
N LEU A 160 13.42 -2.69 6.09
CA LEU A 160 13.44 -4.07 6.58
C LEU A 160 14.13 -5.03 5.59
N LEU A 161 13.88 -4.84 4.29
CA LEU A 161 14.52 -5.65 3.24
C LEU A 161 16.01 -5.31 3.04
N SER A 162 16.44 -4.10 3.41
CA SER A 162 17.82 -3.63 3.26
C SER A 162 18.69 -3.92 4.48
N ALA A 163 18.08 -4.07 5.66
CA ALA A 163 18.76 -4.58 6.83
C ALA A 163 19.26 -6.00 6.50
N LYS A 164 20.59 -6.22 6.56
CA LYS A 164 21.14 -7.59 6.71
C LYS A 164 20.31 -8.28 7.79
N PRO A 165 19.95 -9.58 7.64
CA PRO A 165 18.89 -10.21 8.42
C PRO A 165 19.03 -9.80 9.89
N PRO A 166 18.17 -8.90 10.38
CA PRO A 166 18.27 -8.44 11.74
C PRO A 166 17.97 -9.63 12.65
N ASP A 167 18.52 -9.58 13.84
CA ASP A 167 18.05 -10.41 14.93
C ASP A 167 16.51 -10.26 15.01
N GLY A 168 15.80 -11.38 15.15
CA GLY A 168 14.36 -11.47 14.85
C GLY A 168 13.49 -10.49 15.65
N GLU A 169 14.00 -9.98 16.77
CA GLU A 169 13.32 -9.08 17.70
C GLU A 169 13.10 -7.66 17.14
N GLU A 170 13.97 -7.17 16.26
CA GLU A 170 13.86 -5.78 15.76
C GLU A 170 12.72 -5.63 14.73
N LEU A 171 12.41 -6.70 14.01
CA LEU A 171 11.30 -6.76 13.04
C LEU A 171 9.92 -6.77 13.70
N THR A 172 9.79 -7.49 14.83
CA THR A 172 8.55 -7.57 15.58
C THR A 172 8.18 -6.25 16.23
N ASN A 173 9.16 -5.53 16.77
CA ASN A 173 8.91 -4.22 17.40
C ASN A 173 8.49 -3.17 16.37
N PHE A 174 9.11 -3.17 15.19
CA PHE A 174 8.78 -2.20 14.14
C PHE A 174 7.36 -2.38 13.56
N LEU A 175 6.86 -3.62 13.49
CA LEU A 175 5.51 -3.91 12.98
C LEU A 175 4.41 -3.67 14.03
N LEU A 176 4.75 -3.64 15.32
CA LEU A 176 3.81 -3.36 16.41
C LEU A 176 3.57 -1.86 16.62
N ASP A 177 4.50 -1.01 16.19
CA ASP A 177 4.43 0.46 16.32
C ASP A 177 3.73 1.17 15.13
N LEU A 178 3.15 0.41 14.20
CA LEU A 178 2.47 0.87 12.98
C LEU A 178 0.96 0.72 13.09
#